data_AF-A0A1C5YX79-F1
#
_entry.id   AF-A0A1C5YX79-F1
#
_cell.length_a   1.000
_cell.length_b   1.000
_cell.length_c   1.000
_cell.angle_alpha   90.00
_cell.angle_beta   90.00
_cell.angle_gamma   90.00
#
_symmetry.space_group_name_H-M   'P 1'
#
loop_
_entity.id
_entity.type
_entity.pdbx_description
1 polymer ?
#
loop_
_entity_poly.entity_id
_entity_poly.type
_entity_poly.pdbx_seq_one_letter_code
_entity_poly.pdbx_strand_id
1 'polypeptide(L)'
;MVITYGTRTLFKREGAWGHAICKNCGHDAPQTLCRQLDQVTLFFIPIVSLEKQRGILCESCGMIVPLDKAEYKRRREARQKAALF
;
A
#
# COMPACT_ATOMS: atom_id res chain seq x y z
N MET A 1 8.80 -29.38 -21.94
CA MET A 1 7.90 -28.42 -21.24
C MET A 1 8.70 -27.20 -20.88
N VAL A 2 8.25 -26.01 -21.25
CA VAL A 2 8.86 -24.75 -20.79
C VAL A 2 8.02 -24.27 -19.60
N ILE A 3 8.64 -24.08 -18.45
CA ILE A 3 7.98 -23.52 -17.26
C ILE A 3 8.38 -22.05 -17.16
N THR A 4 7.42 -21.16 -17.38
CA THR A 4 7.63 -19.71 -17.22
C THR A 4 7.24 -19.29 -15.80
N TYR A 5 8.18 -18.73 -15.05
CA TYR A 5 7.94 -18.16 -13.73
C TYR A 5 8.40 -16.70 -13.68
N GLY A 6 7.84 -15.92 -12.77
CA GLY A 6 8.16 -14.50 -12.62
C GLY A 6 7.69 -13.94 -11.30
N THR A 7 8.10 -12.71 -11.01
CA THR A 7 7.61 -11.95 -9.86
C THR A 7 7.05 -10.61 -10.33
N ARG A 8 6.01 -10.14 -9.67
CA ARG A 8 5.43 -8.80 -9.94
C ARG A 8 5.12 -8.09 -8.62
N THR A 9 5.50 -6.83 -8.55
CA THR A 9 5.16 -5.92 -7.44
C THR A 9 3.83 -5.24 -7.73
N LEU A 10 2.84 -5.43 -6.86
CA LEU A 10 1.55 -4.74 -6.89
C LEU A 10 1.44 -3.74 -5.74
N PHE A 11 1.08 -2.51 -6.07
CA PHE A 11 0.73 -1.50 -5.09
C PHE A 11 -0.80 -1.39 -4.97
N LYS A 12 -1.35 -1.89 -3.86
CA LYS A 12 -2.76 -1.73 -3.55
C LYS A 12 -2.97 -0.47 -2.73
N ARG A 13 -3.72 0.48 -3.29
CA ARG A 13 -4.23 1.64 -2.56
C ARG A 13 -5.48 1.19 -1.82
N GLU A 14 -5.40 1.11 -0.49
CA GLU A 14 -6.54 0.73 0.33
C GLU A 14 -7.47 1.94 0.59
N GLY A 15 -7.02 3.16 0.28
CA GLY A 15 -7.82 4.38 0.10
C GLY A 15 -7.33 5.57 0.94
N ALA A 16 -7.98 6.73 0.79
CA ALA A 16 -7.56 7.98 1.42
C ALA A 16 -7.53 7.85 2.96
N TRP A 17 -6.46 8.31 3.58
CA TRP A 17 -6.30 8.42 5.03
C TRP A 17 -6.63 9.83 5.52
N GLY A 18 -6.26 10.86 4.74
CA GLY A 18 -6.52 12.26 5.05
C GLY A 18 -5.51 13.17 4.36
N HIS A 19 -5.47 14.43 4.76
CA HIS A 19 -4.45 15.39 4.32
C HIS A 19 -3.38 15.54 5.39
N ALA A 20 -2.12 15.52 4.96
CA ALA A 20 -1.02 15.85 5.86
C ALA A 20 0.14 16.46 5.07
N ILE A 21 0.87 17.34 5.76
CA ILE A 21 2.13 17.89 5.26
C ILE A 21 3.13 16.74 5.11
N CYS A 22 3.52 16.46 3.87
CA CYS A 22 4.51 15.43 3.62
C CYS A 22 5.88 15.86 4.15
N LYS A 23 6.54 14.99 4.92
CA LYS A 23 7.90 15.25 5.43
C LYS A 23 8.96 15.36 4.32
N ASN A 24 8.65 14.88 3.11
CA ASN A 24 9.58 14.88 1.98
C ASN A 24 9.43 16.12 1.12
N CYS A 25 8.23 16.37 0.61
CA CYS A 25 7.98 17.48 -0.31
C CYS A 25 7.48 18.76 0.38
N GLY A 26 7.14 18.70 1.67
CA GLY A 26 6.64 19.86 2.42
C GLY A 26 5.26 20.35 2.00
N HIS A 27 4.62 19.70 1.01
CA HIS A 27 3.28 20.05 0.56
C HIS A 27 2.21 19.38 1.41
N ASP A 28 1.12 20.12 1.67
CA ASP A 28 -0.13 19.51 2.10
C ASP A 28 -0.68 18.69 0.93
N ALA A 29 -0.62 17.37 1.08
CA ALA A 29 -1.03 16.44 0.05
C ALA A 29 -1.93 15.38 0.66
N PRO A 30 -2.88 14.85 -0.14
CA PRO A 30 -3.65 13.70 0.28
C PRO A 30 -2.71 12.52 0.49
N GLN A 31 -2.91 11.89 1.64
CA GLN A 31 -2.20 10.72 2.11
C GLN A 31 -3.12 9.51 1.92
N THR A 32 -2.62 8.47 1.26
CA THR A 32 -3.38 7.26 0.95
C THR A 32 -2.76 6.06 1.65
N LEU A 33 -3.56 5.26 2.34
CA LEU A 33 -3.08 3.99 2.89
C LEU A 33 -2.76 3.04 1.72
N CYS A 34 -1.54 2.53 1.69
CA CYS A 34 -1.07 1.65 0.64
C CYS A 34 -0.40 0.39 1.18
N ARG A 35 -0.53 -0.70 0.41
CA ARG A 35 0.11 -1.98 0.67
C ARG A 35 0.81 -2.48 -0.58
N GLN A 36 2.09 -2.80 -0.45
CA GLN A 36 2.89 -3.41 -1.49
C GLN A 36 2.88 -4.93 -1.33
N LEU A 37 2.50 -5.62 -2.41
CA LEU A 37 2.41 -7.07 -2.50
C LEU A 37 3.37 -7.55 -3.59
N ASP A 38 4.25 -8.48 -3.26
CA ASP A 38 5.05 -9.20 -4.22
C ASP A 38 4.31 -10.50 -4.58
N GLN A 39 3.95 -10.64 -5.85
CA GLN A 39 3.27 -11.81 -6.34
C GLN A 39 4.21 -12.67 -7.17
N VAL A 40 4.27 -13.95 -6.83
CA VAL A 40 4.96 -14.97 -7.61
C VAL A 40 3.97 -15.50 -8.65
N THR A 41 4.34 -15.41 -9.93
CA THR A 41 3.52 -15.84 -11.05
C THR A 41 4.12 -17.08 -11.70
N LEU A 42 3.28 -18.06 -12.03
CA LEU A 42 3.62 -19.23 -12.86
C LEU A 42 2.70 -19.22 -14.08
N PHE A 43 3.26 -19.31 -15.28
CA PHE A 43 2.50 -19.13 -16.53
C PHE A 43 1.64 -17.86 -16.54
N PHE A 44 2.19 -16.75 -16.03
CA PHE A 44 1.51 -15.46 -15.86
C PHE A 44 0.31 -15.46 -14.88
N ILE A 45 -0.02 -16.59 -14.25
CA ILE A 45 -1.04 -16.71 -13.22
C ILE A 45 -0.40 -16.47 -11.84
N PRO A 46 -0.88 -15.51 -11.03
CA PRO A 46 -0.36 -15.29 -9.68
C PRO A 46 -0.73 -16.47 -8.77
N ILE A 47 0.26 -17.18 -8.24
CA ILE A 47 0.04 -18.33 -7.35
C ILE A 47 0.15 -17.92 -5.89
N VAL A 48 1.12 -17.08 -5.55
CA VAL A 48 1.34 -16.63 -4.16
C VAL A 48 1.46 -15.13 -4.13
N SER A 49 0.74 -14.48 -3.21
CA SER A 49 0.86 -13.05 -2.94
C SER A 49 1.48 -12.85 -1.57
N LEU A 50 2.74 -12.45 -1.54
CA LEU A 50 3.45 -12.08 -0.32
C LEU A 50 3.30 -10.59 -0.10
N GLU A 51 3.10 -10.20 1.14
CA GLU A 51 3.07 -8.80 1.49
C GLU A 51 4.47 -8.31 1.82
N LYS A 52 4.94 -7.32 1.08
CA LYS A 52 6.28 -6.76 1.23
C LYS A 52 6.29 -5.62 2.24
N GLN A 53 5.42 -4.62 2.03
CA GLN A 53 5.41 -3.40 2.81
C GLN A 53 4.00 -2.82 2.96
N ARG A 54 3.80 -2.11 4.07
CA ARG A 54 2.60 -1.33 4.38
C ARG A 54 3.04 0.09 4.64
N GLY A 55 2.22 1.06 4.24
CA GLY A 55 2.61 2.44 4.44
C GLY A 55 1.54 3.43 4.08
N ILE A 56 1.96 4.68 4.11
CA ILE A 56 1.17 5.82 3.67
C ILE A 56 1.88 6.42 2.46
N LEU A 57 1.15 6.48 1.36
CA LEU A 57 1.58 7.09 0.11
C LEU A 57 1.22 8.57 0.13
N CYS A 58 2.20 9.43 -0.11
CA CYS A 58 1.95 10.81 -0.47
C CYS A 58 1.61 10.88 -1.95
N GLU A 59 0.40 11.36 -2.29
CA GLU A 59 -0.03 11.48 -3.70
C GLU A 59 0.70 12.60 -4.46
N SER A 60 1.38 13.53 -3.76
CA SER A 60 2.14 14.61 -4.39
C SER A 60 3.53 14.16 -4.89
N CYS A 61 4.32 13.47 -4.05
CA CYS A 61 5.69 13.08 -4.39
C CYS A 61 5.88 11.56 -4.58
N GLY A 62 4.85 10.75 -4.33
CA GLY A 62 4.92 9.29 -4.44
C GLY A 62 5.72 8.61 -3.33
N MET A 63 6.20 9.34 -2.32
CA MET A 63 6.90 8.75 -1.18
C MET A 63 5.95 7.83 -0.41
N ILE A 64 6.42 6.63 -0.11
CA ILE A 64 5.77 5.69 0.81
C ILE A 64 6.49 5.76 2.15
N VAL A 65 5.77 6.20 3.18
CA VAL A 65 6.25 6.13 4.57
C VAL A 65 5.88 4.74 5.10
N PRO A 66 6.87 3.85 5.38
CA PRO A 66 6.58 2.52 5.89
C PRO A 66 5.94 2.62 7.28
N LEU A 67 4.89 1.83 7.50
CA LEU A 67 4.20 1.73 8.79
C LEU A 67 4.33 0.32 9.34
N ASP A 68 4.40 0.24 10.67
CA ASP A 68 4.31 -1.04 11.36
C ASP A 68 2.94 -1.70 11.13
N LYS A 69 2.91 -3.04 11.14
CA LYS A 69 1.69 -3.84 10.95
C LYS A 69 0.57 -3.48 11.93
N ALA A 70 0.90 -3.24 13.20
CA ALA A 70 -0.08 -2.90 14.23
C ALA A 70 -0.63 -1.48 14.05
N GLU A 71 0.22 -0.53 13.67
CA GLU A 71 -0.19 0.83 13.39
C GLU A 71 -1.04 0.92 12.13
N TYR A 72 -0.65 0.23 11.06
CA TYR A 72 -1.43 0.13 9.83
C TYR A 72 -2.83 -0.44 10.09
N LYS A 73 -2.94 -1.50 10.91
CA LYS A 73 -4.23 -2.10 11.28
C LYS A 73 -5.13 -1.10 12.02
N ARG A 74 -4.59 -0.41 13.04
CA ARG A 74 -5.32 0.62 13.79
C ARG A 74 -5.84 1.74 12.90
N ARG A 75 -5.01 2.24 11.98
CA ARG A 75 -5.41 3.29 11.03
C ARG A 75 -6.49 2.77 10.05
N ARG A 76 -6.33 1.57 9.52
CA ARG A 76 -7.35 0.95 8.65
C ARG A 76 -8.70 0.81 9.36
N GLU A 77 -8.71 0.34 10.60
CA GLU A 77 -9.91 0.20 11.42
C GLU A 77 -10.54 1.55 11.78
N ALA A 78 -9.73 2.54 12.16
CA ALA A 78 -10.19 3.90 12.42
C ALA A 78 -10.90 4.50 11.19
N ARG A 79 -10.37 4.25 10.00
CA ARG A 79 -11.01 4.68 8.75
C ARG A 79 -12.32 3.94 8.48
N GLN A 80 -12.35 2.62 8.66
CA GLN A 80 -13.60 1.85 8.50
C GLN A 80 -14.69 2.38 9.44
N LYS A 81 -14.31 2.69 10.68
CA LYS A 81 -15.22 3.29 11.66
C LYS A 81 -15.68 4.69 11.21
N ALA A 82 -14.78 5.54 10.73
CA ALA A 82 -15.12 6.88 10.24
C ALA A 82 -15.98 6.88 8.96
N ALA A 83 -15.95 5.82 8.15
CA ALA A 83 -16.79 5.68 6.96
C ALA A 83 -18.21 5.13 7.27
N LEU A 84 -18.44 4.70 8.51
CA LEU A 84 -19.70 4.10 9.00
C LEU A 84 -20.61 5.12 9.71
N PHE A 85 -20.11 6.34 9.96
CA PHE A 85 -20.84 7.48 10.51
C PHE A 85 -20.88 8.60 9.47
#